data_AF-A0A7S3JVE1-F1
#
_entry.id   AF-A0A7S3JVE1-F1
#
_cell.length_a   1.000
_cell.length_b   1.000
_cell.length_c   1.000
_cell.angle_alpha   90.00
_cell.angle_beta   90.00
_cell.angle_gamma   90.00
#
_symmetry.space_group_name_H-M   'P 1'
#
loop_
_entity.id
_entity.type
_entity.pdbx_description
1 polymer ?
#
loop_
_entity_poly.entity_id
_entity_poly.type
_entity_poly.pdbx_seq_one_letter_code
_entity_poly.pdbx_strand_id
1 'polypeptide(L)'
;MLRVVNRSVRGALSRGVRGLSTIDGLLSVVSGDEAKSEINRLKVMASEISSLEAKYLGEPEPIDFSMYKSKLGAGVVDKIEALYSQVHIPKFPDGGMTPEEENELDQTLKEADKLIDESKARIVELNAEIASLKASKVGPDTTVEDIYKAFPEIEKEVDEEIHNHEWGKDVNI
;
A
#
# COMPACT_ATOMS: atom_id res chain seq x y z
N MET A 1 -32.52 -28.93 17.91
CA MET A 1 -32.29 -27.80 18.85
C MET A 1 -30.83 -27.81 19.25
N LEU A 2 -30.03 -26.81 18.86
CA LEU A 2 -28.95 -26.22 19.67
C LEU A 2 -28.22 -25.14 18.86
N ARG A 3 -28.28 -23.92 19.43
CA ARG A 3 -27.31 -22.80 19.33
C ARG A 3 -27.30 -21.96 18.06
N VAL A 4 -28.35 -21.17 17.96
CA VAL A 4 -28.26 -19.75 17.60
C VAL A 4 -27.39 -19.05 18.66
N VAL A 5 -26.09 -18.91 18.42
CA VAL A 5 -25.25 -17.96 19.15
C VAL A 5 -24.26 -17.36 18.15
N ASN A 6 -24.12 -16.03 18.23
CA ASN A 6 -23.04 -15.23 17.64
C ASN A 6 -23.22 -14.58 16.25
N ARG A 7 -24.41 -14.06 15.94
CA ARG A 7 -24.58 -13.05 14.86
C ARG A 7 -24.33 -11.60 15.30
N SER A 8 -24.32 -11.29 16.60
CA SER A 8 -24.27 -9.89 17.07
C SER A 8 -22.86 -9.30 17.16
N VAL A 9 -21.81 -10.12 17.23
CA VAL A 9 -20.42 -9.62 17.35
C VAL A 9 -19.78 -9.32 15.98
N ARG A 10 -20.29 -9.92 14.89
CA ARG A 10 -19.89 -9.57 13.51
C ARG A 10 -20.46 -8.23 13.03
N GLY A 11 -21.53 -7.72 13.65
CA GLY A 11 -22.18 -6.47 13.25
C GLY A 11 -21.40 -5.20 13.62
N ALA A 12 -20.69 -5.21 14.75
CA ALA A 12 -20.00 -4.02 15.29
C ALA A 12 -18.65 -3.75 14.62
N LEU A 13 -17.92 -4.79 14.21
CA LEU A 13 -16.69 -4.65 13.41
C LEU A 13 -16.96 -4.14 11.98
N SER A 14 -18.21 -4.24 11.50
CA SER A 14 -18.56 -3.85 10.13
C SER A 14 -18.64 -2.34 9.88
N ARG A 15 -18.77 -1.48 10.90
CA ARG A 15 -18.90 -0.03 10.68
C ARG A 15 -17.55 0.69 10.57
N GLY A 16 -16.54 0.29 11.35
CA GLY A 16 -15.18 0.82 11.23
C GLY A 16 -14.48 0.37 9.94
N VAL A 17 -14.69 -0.88 9.54
CA VAL A 17 -14.09 -1.46 8.31
C VAL A 17 -14.74 -0.93 7.04
N ARG A 18 -16.02 -0.53 7.07
CA ARG A 18 -16.70 0.10 5.91
C ARG A 18 -16.14 1.47 5.54
N GLY A 19 -15.55 2.17 6.49
CA GLY A 19 -14.80 3.39 6.20
C GLY A 19 -13.60 3.08 5.32
N LEU A 20 -12.84 2.02 5.66
CA LEU A 20 -11.58 1.62 5.03
C LEU A 20 -11.71 0.94 3.66
N SER A 21 -12.92 0.49 3.28
CA SER A 21 -13.14 -0.12 1.96
C SER A 21 -13.23 0.89 0.82
N THR A 22 -13.13 2.19 1.10
CA THR A 22 -13.08 3.26 0.09
C THR A 22 -11.68 3.87 0.07
N ILE A 23 -11.32 4.47 -1.08
CA ILE A 23 -10.05 5.20 -1.23
C ILE A 23 -9.93 6.32 -0.18
N ASP A 24 -11.05 6.99 0.13
CA ASP A 24 -11.12 8.00 1.19
C ASP A 24 -10.89 7.42 2.59
N GLY A 25 -11.33 6.19 2.81
CA GLY A 25 -11.00 5.40 3.99
C GLY A 25 -9.51 5.17 4.17
N LEU A 26 -8.84 4.73 3.11
CA LEU A 26 -7.40 4.48 3.12
C LEU A 26 -6.62 5.77 3.43
N LEU A 27 -7.02 6.91 2.85
CA LEU A 27 -6.43 8.22 3.16
C LEU A 27 -6.53 8.58 4.64
N SER A 28 -7.57 8.14 5.35
CA SER A 28 -7.76 8.47 6.77
C SER A 28 -6.80 7.74 7.72
N VAL A 29 -6.24 6.60 7.30
CA VAL A 29 -5.34 5.78 8.14
C VAL A 29 -3.87 5.91 7.76
N VAL A 30 -3.59 6.34 6.54
CA VAL A 30 -2.22 6.52 6.08
C VAL A 30 -1.64 7.82 6.64
N SER A 31 -0.51 7.69 7.34
CA SER A 31 0.13 8.83 8.02
C SER A 31 1.21 9.52 7.16
N GLY A 32 1.89 8.79 6.28
CA GLY A 32 3.00 9.30 5.47
C GLY A 32 2.54 10.13 4.26
N ASP A 33 3.20 11.27 4.02
CA ASP A 33 2.84 12.20 2.94
C ASP A 33 3.02 11.59 1.54
N GLU A 34 4.06 10.78 1.37
CA GLU A 34 4.32 10.06 0.12
C GLU A 34 3.22 9.03 -0.18
N ALA A 35 2.85 8.23 0.82
CA ALA A 35 1.76 7.27 0.69
C ALA A 35 0.39 7.95 0.46
N LYS A 36 0.14 9.12 1.06
CA LYS A 36 -1.05 9.93 0.76
C LYS A 36 -1.03 10.44 -0.68
N SER A 37 0.12 10.86 -1.20
CA SER A 37 0.27 11.30 -2.59
C SER A 37 -0.11 10.20 -3.57
N GLU A 38 0.40 8.99 -3.37
CA GLU A 38 0.08 7.84 -4.23
C GLU A 38 -1.40 7.44 -4.17
N ILE A 39 -2.02 7.45 -2.99
CA ILE A 39 -3.45 7.16 -2.87
C ILE A 39 -4.30 8.25 -3.55
N ASN A 40 -3.90 9.52 -3.46
CA ASN A 40 -4.57 10.60 -4.20
C ASN A 40 -4.43 10.42 -5.71
N ARG A 41 -3.27 9.97 -6.20
CA ARG A 41 -3.08 9.62 -7.61
C ARG A 41 -4.01 8.49 -8.04
N LEU A 42 -4.13 7.44 -7.23
CA LEU A 42 -5.06 6.34 -7.47
C LEU A 42 -6.52 6.83 -7.51
N LYS A 43 -6.89 7.75 -6.60
CA LYS A 43 -8.22 8.37 -6.59
C LYS A 43 -8.55 9.09 -7.89
N VAL A 44 -7.59 9.88 -8.40
CA VAL A 44 -7.74 10.59 -9.67
C VAL A 44 -7.92 9.61 -10.81
N MET A 45 -7.05 8.59 -10.92
CA MET A 45 -7.16 7.55 -11.95
C MET A 45 -8.50 6.81 -11.90
N ALA A 46 -8.97 6.44 -10.71
CA ALA A 46 -10.28 5.80 -10.55
C ALA A 46 -11.43 6.71 -11.03
N SER A 47 -11.37 8.01 -10.72
CA SER A 47 -12.38 8.97 -11.18
C SER A 47 -12.34 9.18 -12.70
N GLU A 48 -11.16 9.17 -13.30
CA GLU A 48 -10.97 9.25 -14.74
C GLU A 48 -11.56 8.03 -15.44
N ILE A 49 -11.29 6.82 -14.93
CA ILE A 49 -11.85 5.57 -15.45
C ILE A 49 -13.37 5.60 -15.40
N SER A 50 -13.97 5.95 -14.25
CA SER A 50 -15.43 6.06 -14.12
C SER A 50 -16.04 7.10 -15.07
N SER A 51 -15.33 8.21 -15.33
CA SER A 51 -15.76 9.23 -16.29
C SER A 51 -15.69 8.72 -17.74
N LEU A 52 -14.63 8.00 -18.10
CA LEU A 52 -14.48 7.37 -19.41
C LEU A 52 -15.53 6.28 -19.62
N GLU A 53 -15.77 5.45 -18.61
CA GLU A 53 -16.81 4.43 -18.62
C GLU A 53 -18.18 5.07 -18.89
N ALA A 54 -18.56 6.09 -18.13
CA ALA A 54 -19.82 6.81 -18.33
C ALA A 54 -19.94 7.44 -19.73
N LYS A 55 -18.82 7.88 -20.33
CA LYS A 55 -18.79 8.47 -21.66
C LYS A 55 -18.90 7.45 -22.80
N TYR A 56 -18.33 6.26 -22.63
CA TYR A 56 -18.22 5.25 -23.69
C TYR A 56 -19.07 3.99 -23.44
N LEU A 57 -19.88 3.96 -22.38
CA LEU A 57 -20.82 2.88 -22.05
C LEU A 57 -21.90 2.68 -23.12
N GLY A 58 -22.24 3.72 -23.89
CA GLY A 58 -23.23 3.64 -24.96
C GLY A 58 -22.68 2.97 -26.22
N GLU A 59 -23.50 2.15 -26.89
CA GLU A 59 -23.19 1.68 -28.24
C GLU A 59 -23.01 2.89 -29.17
N PRO A 60 -22.00 2.90 -30.06
CA PRO A 60 -21.77 3.99 -30.99
C PRO A 60 -22.98 4.15 -31.93
N GLU A 61 -23.28 5.40 -32.31
CA GLU A 61 -24.39 5.67 -33.23
C GLU A 61 -24.20 4.91 -34.56
N PRO A 62 -25.26 4.27 -35.10
CA PRO A 62 -25.18 3.58 -36.38
C PRO A 62 -24.75 4.51 -37.53
N ILE A 63 -23.82 4.06 -38.36
CA ILE A 63 -23.35 4.82 -39.52
C ILE A 63 -24.35 4.69 -40.68
N ASP A 64 -24.89 5.81 -41.18
CA ASP A 64 -25.74 5.85 -42.37
C ASP A 64 -24.91 5.86 -43.66
N PHE A 65 -24.49 4.67 -44.12
CA PHE A 65 -23.75 4.51 -45.37
C PHE A 65 -24.56 4.92 -46.61
N SER A 66 -25.90 4.91 -46.56
CA SER A 66 -26.76 5.28 -47.69
C SER A 66 -26.65 6.77 -48.01
N MET A 67 -26.68 7.62 -46.98
CA MET A 67 -26.46 9.05 -47.14
C MET A 67 -25.09 9.33 -47.77
N TYR A 68 -24.03 8.63 -47.35
CA TYR A 68 -22.69 8.85 -47.89
C TYR A 68 -22.55 8.36 -49.35
N LYS A 69 -23.19 7.24 -49.71
CA LYS A 69 -23.23 6.74 -51.10
C LYS A 69 -23.80 7.79 -52.06
N SER A 70 -24.79 8.57 -51.61
CA SER A 70 -25.40 9.64 -52.41
C SER A 70 -24.50 10.85 -52.67
N LYS A 71 -23.52 11.13 -51.79
CA LYS A 71 -22.64 12.31 -51.87
C LYS A 71 -21.24 12.03 -52.43
N LEU A 72 -20.66 10.87 -52.11
CA LEU A 72 -19.28 10.51 -52.48
C LEU A 72 -19.20 9.47 -53.61
N GLY A 73 -20.32 8.85 -53.97
CA GLY A 73 -20.38 7.77 -54.96
C GLY A 73 -20.18 6.38 -54.33
N ALA A 74 -20.91 5.40 -54.86
CA ALA A 74 -21.02 4.05 -54.30
C ALA A 74 -19.66 3.34 -54.12
N GLY A 75 -18.78 3.41 -55.13
CA GLY A 75 -17.55 2.61 -55.14
C GLY A 75 -16.51 2.95 -54.06
N VAL A 76 -16.55 4.14 -53.47
CA VAL A 76 -15.67 4.50 -52.33
C VAL A 76 -16.30 4.08 -51.01
N VAL A 77 -17.60 4.33 -50.86
CA VAL A 77 -18.32 4.02 -49.62
C VAL A 77 -18.47 2.52 -49.42
N ASP A 78 -18.68 1.74 -50.49
CA ASP A 78 -18.76 0.28 -50.43
C ASP A 78 -17.43 -0.35 -49.92
N LYS A 79 -16.28 0.24 -50.27
CA LYS A 79 -14.97 -0.22 -49.76
C LYS A 79 -14.80 0.09 -48.28
N ILE A 80 -15.28 1.26 -47.83
CA ILE A 80 -15.21 1.68 -46.43
C ILE A 80 -16.14 0.81 -45.58
N GLU A 81 -17.35 0.54 -46.06
CA GLU A 81 -18.31 -0.37 -45.42
C GLU A 81 -17.71 -1.77 -45.27
N ALA A 82 -17.11 -2.31 -46.34
CA ALA A 82 -16.44 -3.62 -46.30
C ALA A 82 -15.27 -3.67 -45.31
N LEU A 83 -14.46 -2.59 -45.20
CA LEU A 83 -13.38 -2.51 -44.22
C LEU A 83 -13.92 -2.35 -42.80
N TYR A 84 -14.96 -1.55 -42.59
CA TYR A 84 -15.58 -1.34 -41.29
C TYR A 84 -16.15 -2.64 -40.71
N SER A 85 -16.80 -3.46 -41.54
CA SER A 85 -17.29 -4.78 -41.13
C SER A 85 -16.19 -5.79 -40.78
N GLN A 86 -14.94 -5.57 -41.23
CA GLN A 86 -13.78 -6.42 -40.89
C GLN A 86 -13.09 -5.98 -39.59
N VAL A 87 -13.38 -4.78 -39.08
CA VAL A 87 -12.79 -4.30 -37.83
C VAL A 87 -13.44 -5.01 -36.66
N HIS A 88 -12.70 -5.92 -36.03
CA HIS A 88 -13.07 -6.50 -34.74
C HIS A 88 -12.51 -5.65 -33.61
N ILE A 89 -13.40 -4.98 -32.88
CA ILE A 89 -13.04 -4.31 -31.64
C ILE A 89 -12.90 -5.41 -30.56
N PRO A 90 -11.74 -5.56 -29.93
CA PRO A 90 -11.57 -6.52 -28.84
C PRO A 90 -12.54 -6.16 -27.72
N LYS A 91 -13.40 -7.10 -27.35
CA LYS A 91 -14.23 -6.99 -26.16
C LYS A 91 -13.35 -7.30 -24.96
N PHE A 92 -13.34 -6.42 -23.97
CA PHE A 92 -12.81 -6.79 -22.68
C PHE A 92 -13.61 -7.99 -22.13
N PRO A 93 -12.96 -8.93 -21.44
CA PRO A 93 -13.68 -10.03 -20.80
C PRO A 93 -14.80 -9.46 -19.91
N ASP A 94 -16.02 -10.00 -20.04
CA ASP A 94 -17.16 -9.55 -19.25
C ASP A 94 -16.85 -9.75 -17.76
N GLY A 95 -16.57 -8.65 -17.06
CA GLY A 95 -16.53 -8.57 -15.60
C GLY A 95 -15.26 -9.09 -14.92
N GLY A 96 -14.10 -9.15 -15.58
CA GLY A 96 -12.90 -9.67 -14.93
C GLY A 96 -11.54 -9.20 -15.46
N MET A 97 -10.56 -9.31 -14.58
CA MET A 97 -9.14 -9.30 -14.92
C MET A 97 -8.82 -10.52 -15.80
N THR A 98 -7.81 -10.39 -16.65
CA THR A 98 -7.21 -11.54 -17.33
C THR A 98 -6.50 -12.43 -16.31
N PRO A 99 -6.32 -13.74 -16.58
CA PRO A 99 -5.58 -14.63 -15.68
C PRO A 99 -4.15 -14.17 -15.37
N GLU A 100 -3.53 -13.41 -16.29
CA GLU A 100 -2.21 -12.80 -16.10
C GLU A 100 -2.26 -11.67 -15.06
N GLU A 101 -3.24 -10.77 -15.18
CA GLU A 101 -3.47 -9.67 -14.23
C GLU A 101 -3.87 -10.18 -12.84
N GLU A 102 -4.67 -11.24 -12.75
CA GLU A 102 -5.01 -11.88 -11.47
C GLU A 102 -3.77 -12.43 -10.77
N ASN A 103 -2.86 -13.08 -11.52
CA ASN A 103 -1.63 -13.60 -10.97
C ASN A 103 -0.67 -12.49 -10.51
N GLU A 104 -0.57 -11.39 -11.26
CA GLU A 104 0.24 -10.22 -10.87
C GLU A 104 -0.31 -9.57 -9.58
N LEU A 105 -1.63 -9.43 -9.48
CA LEU A 105 -2.28 -8.94 -8.27
C LEU A 105 -2.01 -9.86 -7.07
N ASP A 106 -2.15 -11.17 -7.26
CA ASP A 106 -1.89 -12.18 -6.22
C ASP A 106 -0.42 -12.15 -5.74
N GLN A 107 0.54 -11.93 -6.64
CA GLN A 107 1.95 -11.78 -6.27
C GLN A 107 2.16 -10.51 -5.44
N THR A 108 1.60 -9.39 -5.89
CA THR A 108 1.66 -8.10 -5.17
C THR A 108 1.06 -8.22 -3.77
N LEU A 109 -0.07 -8.92 -3.63
CA LEU A 109 -0.72 -9.13 -2.33
C LEU A 109 0.13 -10.00 -1.39
N LYS A 110 0.79 -11.05 -1.91
CA LYS A 110 1.71 -11.87 -1.11
C LYS A 110 2.92 -11.09 -0.62
N GLU A 111 3.46 -10.19 -1.45
CA GLU A 111 4.55 -9.30 -1.03
C GLU A 111 4.09 -8.32 0.06
N ALA A 112 2.88 -7.76 -0.08
CA ALA A 112 2.29 -6.90 0.94
C ALA A 112 2.09 -7.65 2.27
N ASP A 113 1.59 -8.89 2.24
CA ASP A 113 1.43 -9.74 3.43
C ASP A 113 2.78 -10.00 4.12
N LYS A 114 3.83 -10.25 3.35
CA LYS A 114 5.19 -10.42 3.88
C LYS A 114 5.68 -9.15 4.59
N LEU A 115 5.50 -7.98 3.98
CA LEU A 115 5.87 -6.69 4.59
C LEU A 115 5.11 -6.40 5.87
N ILE A 116 3.83 -6.81 5.94
CA ILE A 116 3.03 -6.70 7.16
C ILE A 116 3.63 -7.55 8.28
N ASP A 117 4.01 -8.79 7.99
CA ASP A 117 4.57 -9.69 9.00
C ASP A 117 5.96 -9.26 9.46
N GLU A 118 6.81 -8.78 8.55
CA GLU A 118 8.10 -8.15 8.89
C GLU A 118 7.90 -6.92 9.78
N SER A 119 6.91 -6.07 9.46
CA SER A 119 6.59 -4.88 10.26
C SER A 119 6.12 -5.26 11.67
N LYS A 120 5.28 -6.30 11.82
CA LYS A 120 4.87 -6.81 13.14
C LYS A 120 6.06 -7.32 13.95
N ALA A 121 6.95 -8.08 13.32
CA ALA A 121 8.15 -8.59 13.98
C ALA A 121 9.04 -7.44 14.46
N ARG A 122 9.23 -6.41 13.62
CA ARG A 122 10.02 -5.22 13.97
C ARG A 122 9.41 -4.43 15.12
N ILE A 123 8.08 -4.31 15.18
CA ILE A 123 7.38 -3.67 16.31
C ILE A 123 7.67 -4.41 17.63
N VAL A 124 7.68 -5.75 17.61
CA VAL A 124 7.99 -6.54 18.82
C VAL A 124 9.43 -6.30 19.28
N GLU A 125 10.38 -6.33 18.34
CA GLU A 125 11.80 -6.05 18.62
C GLU A 125 12.01 -4.65 19.20
N LEU A 126 11.48 -3.61 18.54
CA LEU A 126 11.59 -2.22 19.00
C LEU A 126 10.96 -2.01 20.37
N ASN A 127 9.84 -2.67 20.67
CA ASN A 127 9.23 -2.58 22.00
C ASN A 127 10.11 -3.24 23.07
N ALA A 128 10.80 -4.33 22.76
CA ALA A 128 11.75 -4.96 23.67
C ALA A 128 12.97 -4.06 23.91
N GLU A 129 13.48 -3.41 22.86
CA GLU A 129 14.57 -2.43 22.95
C GLU A 129 14.17 -1.23 23.80
N ILE A 130 12.98 -0.65 23.57
CA ILE A 130 12.44 0.45 24.38
C ILE A 130 12.32 0.03 25.86
N ALA A 131 11.90 -1.20 26.14
CA ALA A 131 11.81 -1.71 27.51
C ALA A 131 13.19 -1.82 28.15
N SER A 132 14.19 -2.32 27.42
CA SER A 132 15.59 -2.40 27.86
C SER A 132 16.17 -1.01 28.16
N LEU A 133 15.97 -0.04 27.26
CA LEU A 133 16.43 1.34 27.43
C LEU A 133 15.74 2.03 28.61
N LYS A 134 14.45 1.77 28.83
CA LYS A 134 13.73 2.30 30.00
C LYS A 134 14.24 1.69 31.31
N ALA A 135 14.56 0.40 31.33
CA ALA A 135 15.12 -0.27 32.50
C ALA A 135 16.54 0.20 32.79
N SER A 136 17.32 0.52 31.75
CA SER A 136 18.71 0.98 31.86
C SER A 136 18.84 2.49 32.07
N LYS A 137 17.73 3.20 32.32
CA LYS A 137 17.75 4.65 32.54
C LYS A 137 18.44 4.97 33.86
N VAL A 138 19.54 5.70 33.76
CA VAL A 138 20.31 6.23 34.89
C VAL A 138 19.59 7.46 35.47
N GLY A 139 19.45 7.53 36.79
CA GLY A 139 18.87 8.64 37.54
C GLY A 139 19.88 9.31 38.48
N PRO A 140 19.47 10.36 39.22
CA PRO A 140 20.37 11.04 40.17
C PRO A 140 20.85 10.14 41.31
N ASP A 141 20.11 9.05 41.60
CA ASP A 141 20.46 8.07 42.64
C ASP A 141 21.25 6.87 42.11
N THR A 142 21.55 6.80 40.81
CA THR A 142 22.30 5.68 40.23
C THR A 142 23.79 5.83 40.52
N THR A 143 24.41 4.81 41.10
CA THR A 143 25.84 4.84 41.46
C THR A 143 26.73 4.38 40.30
N VAL A 144 28.03 4.70 40.36
CA VAL A 144 29.02 4.24 39.36
C VAL A 144 29.10 2.71 39.33
N GLU A 145 28.98 2.06 40.49
CA GLU A 145 28.96 0.60 40.61
C GLU A 145 27.75 -0.02 39.89
N ASP A 146 26.58 0.63 39.96
CA ASP A 146 25.39 0.19 39.23
C ASP A 146 25.59 0.30 37.71
N ILE A 147 26.30 1.33 37.25
CA ILE A 147 26.62 1.53 35.82
C ILE A 147 27.60 0.45 35.34
N TYR A 148 28.66 0.15 36.07
CA TYR A 148 29.61 -0.91 35.71
C TYR A 148 28.95 -2.30 35.68
N LYS A 149 28.03 -2.54 36.61
CA LYS A 149 27.25 -3.79 36.61
C LYS A 149 26.29 -3.90 35.43
N ALA A 150 25.69 -2.79 35.00
CA ALA A 150 24.79 -2.74 33.85
C ALA A 150 25.55 -2.75 32.50
N PHE A 151 26.73 -2.14 32.46
CA PHE A 151 27.57 -1.94 31.28
C PHE A 151 29.05 -2.28 31.59
N PRO A 152 29.40 -3.58 31.68
CA PRO A 152 30.76 -4.01 32.04
C PRO A 152 31.82 -3.68 30.99
N GLU A 153 31.37 -3.30 29.79
CA GLU A 153 32.18 -2.70 28.71
C GLU A 153 32.83 -1.39 29.16
N ILE A 154 32.07 -0.51 29.82
CA ILE A 154 32.56 0.80 30.26
C ILE A 154 33.63 0.62 31.34
N GLU A 155 33.43 -0.32 32.27
CA GLU A 155 34.43 -0.64 33.30
C GLU A 155 35.76 -1.08 32.69
N LYS A 156 35.71 -1.97 31.69
CA LYS A 156 36.91 -2.43 30.99
C LYS A 156 37.61 -1.33 30.22
N GLU A 157 36.86 -0.48 29.54
CA GLU A 157 37.44 0.66 28.81
C GLU A 157 38.17 1.61 29.78
N VAL A 158 37.54 1.94 30.91
CA VAL A 158 38.16 2.79 31.95
C VAL A 158 39.45 2.15 32.50
N ASP A 159 39.44 0.85 32.78
CA ASP A 159 40.63 0.14 33.27
C ASP A 159 41.77 0.11 32.24
N GLU A 160 41.45 -0.09 30.96
CA GLU A 160 42.42 -0.06 29.86
C GLU A 160 43.03 1.33 29.68
N GLU A 161 42.22 2.39 29.76
CA GLU A 161 42.69 3.78 29.68
C GLU A 161 43.62 4.14 30.84
N ILE A 162 43.28 3.71 32.06
CA ILE A 162 44.14 3.90 33.25
C ILE A 162 45.47 3.15 33.06
N HIS A 163 45.42 1.90 32.61
CA HIS A 163 46.63 1.10 32.36
C HIS A 163 47.53 1.74 31.29
N ASN A 164 46.94 2.24 30.21
CA ASN A 164 47.65 2.82 29.07
C ASN A 164 48.00 4.30 29.26
N HIS A 165 47.59 4.92 30.38
CA HIS A 165 47.80 6.34 30.71
C HIS A 165 47.12 7.30 29.71
N GLU A 166 45.97 6.92 29.17
CA GLU A 166 45.22 7.66 28.15
C GLU A 166 44.18 8.64 28.75
N TRP A 167 44.62 9.50 29.68
CA TRP A 167 43.77 10.37 30.51
C TRP A 167 42.88 11.42 29.80
N GLY A 168 42.93 11.48 28.47
CA GLY A 168 42.21 12.48 27.67
C GLY A 168 41.79 11.99 26.29
N LYS A 169 41.69 10.66 26.10
CA LYS A 169 41.32 10.04 24.82
C LYS A 169 39.98 10.57 24.28
N ASP A 170 38.99 10.71 25.15
CA ASP A 170 37.63 11.17 24.79
C ASP A 170 37.41 12.68 25.01
N VAL A 171 38.45 13.39 25.45
CA VAL A 171 38.39 14.82 25.68
C VAL A 171 38.82 15.53 24.40
N ASN A 172 37.84 15.91 23.57
CA ASN A 172 38.08 16.85 22.46
C ASN A 172 38.36 18.25 23.02
N ILE A 173 39.64 18.57 23.25
CA ILE A 173 40.17 19.94 23.41
C ILE A 173 40.93 20.30 22.14
#